data_AF-Q3M1T5-F1
#
_entry.id   AF-Q3M1T5-F1
#
_cell.length_a   1.000
_cell.length_b   1.000
_cell.length_c   1.000
_cell.angle_alpha   90.00
_cell.angle_beta   90.00
_cell.angle_gamma   90.00
#
_symmetry.space_group_name_H-M   'P 1'
#
loop_
_entity.id
_entity.type
_entity.pdbx_description
1 polymer ?
#
loop_
_entity_poly.entity_id
_entity_poly.type
_entity_poly.pdbx_seq_one_letter_code
_entity_poly.pdbx_strand_id
1 'polypeptide(L)'
;MRDFRFILAVASLTVFNTVAVVPNFNVLPVQAQGSKCLSLEEALVPVKHPIRTSLNKKFRAEGKPGEINNVVRIGNYGAAYWWNTDGATPVAIKLKGDSLDKAVTVGSNLVNVLKSWGASPNTAKCVQQVLEESGI
;
A
#
# COMPACT_ATOMS: atom_id res chain seq x y z
N MET A 1 -54.08 57.97 51.13
CA MET A 1 -53.50 59.22 50.58
C MET A 1 -51.98 59.07 50.56
N ARG A 2 -51.33 59.62 49.51
CA ARG A 2 -49.91 59.49 49.09
C ARG A 2 -49.68 58.26 48.20
N ASP A 3 -49.78 58.36 46.88
CA ASP A 3 -48.82 58.96 45.92
C ASP A 3 -47.38 58.52 46.17
N PHE A 4 -46.76 57.82 45.21
CA PHE A 4 -45.84 58.46 44.25
C PHE A 4 -45.34 57.44 43.19
N ARG A 5 -45.20 57.96 41.98
CA ARG A 5 -44.69 57.36 40.73
C ARG A 5 -43.15 57.25 40.73
N PHE A 6 -42.63 56.48 39.76
CA PHE A 6 -41.49 56.72 38.83
C PHE A 6 -40.61 55.46 38.62
N ILE A 7 -40.61 54.84 37.42
CA ILE A 7 -39.76 55.04 36.21
C ILE A 7 -38.49 54.16 36.18
N LEU A 8 -38.49 53.24 35.20
CA LEU A 8 -37.45 52.89 34.20
C LEU A 8 -36.03 52.50 34.66
N ALA A 9 -35.59 51.29 34.28
CA ALA A 9 -34.22 51.02 33.86
C ALA A 9 -34.14 49.82 32.91
N VAL A 10 -33.35 50.00 31.86
CA VAL A 10 -33.08 49.12 30.72
C VAL A 10 -31.89 48.21 31.04
N ALA A 11 -31.90 46.95 30.62
CA ALA A 11 -30.68 46.19 30.37
C ALA A 11 -30.91 45.06 29.35
N SER A 12 -30.41 45.28 28.13
CA SER A 12 -30.14 44.25 27.13
C SER A 12 -29.09 43.27 27.63
N LEU A 13 -29.33 41.98 27.44
CA LEU A 13 -28.27 40.98 27.36
C LEU A 13 -28.61 39.97 26.25
N THR A 14 -28.07 40.25 25.07
CA THR A 14 -27.82 39.28 24.00
C THR A 14 -26.84 38.23 24.51
N VAL A 15 -27.30 37.00 24.67
CA VAL A 15 -26.42 35.84 24.86
C VAL A 15 -26.19 35.21 23.51
N PHE A 16 -24.91 35.15 23.13
CA PHE A 16 -24.38 34.51 21.94
C PHE A 16 -24.72 33.02 21.95
N ASN A 17 -25.53 32.56 20.99
CA ASN A 17 -25.63 31.13 20.68
C ASN A 17 -24.32 30.70 20.00
N THR A 18 -23.49 29.98 20.75
CA THR A 18 -22.33 29.26 20.24
C THR A 18 -22.82 28.14 19.33
N VAL A 19 -22.78 28.37 18.02
CA VAL A 19 -22.91 27.28 17.05
C VAL A 19 -21.62 26.48 17.12
N ALA A 20 -21.68 25.30 17.73
CA ALA A 20 -20.63 24.30 17.63
C ALA A 20 -20.54 23.85 16.17
N VAL A 21 -19.62 24.47 15.41
CA VAL A 21 -19.19 23.94 14.11
C VAL A 21 -18.41 22.67 14.41
N VAL A 22 -19.06 21.53 14.25
CA VAL A 22 -18.40 20.24 14.16
C VAL A 22 -17.71 20.20 12.79
N PRO A 23 -16.36 20.22 12.69
CA PRO A 23 -15.72 19.95 11.42
C PRO A 23 -16.01 18.48 11.06
N ASN A 24 -16.78 18.32 10.00
CA ASN A 24 -17.11 17.03 9.40
C ASN A 24 -15.80 16.39 8.90
N PHE A 25 -15.21 15.50 9.70
CA PHE A 25 -14.14 14.61 9.24
C PHE A 25 -14.76 13.56 8.32
N ASN A 26 -14.62 13.77 7.01
CA ASN A 26 -14.26 12.71 6.06
C ASN A 26 -14.21 13.31 4.65
N VAL A 27 -13.13 14.03 4.36
CA VAL A 27 -12.63 14.09 2.99
C VAL A 27 -11.63 12.94 2.88
N LEU A 28 -12.13 11.75 2.54
CA LEU A 28 -11.27 10.75 1.91
C LEU A 28 -10.63 11.44 0.71
N PRO A 29 -9.31 11.38 0.51
CA PRO A 29 -8.73 11.89 -0.72
C PRO A 29 -9.34 11.10 -1.87
N VAL A 30 -10.21 11.76 -2.64
CA VAL A 30 -10.58 11.34 -4.00
C VAL A 30 -9.35 11.57 -4.86
N GLN A 31 -8.40 10.63 -4.80
CA GLN A 31 -7.34 10.50 -5.78
C GLN A 31 -7.10 9.01 -6.05
N ALA A 32 -7.78 8.52 -7.09
CA ALA A 32 -7.35 7.52 -8.06
C ALA A 32 -8.54 6.64 -8.51
N GLN A 33 -9.38 7.17 -9.39
CA GLN A 33 -10.05 6.33 -10.39
C GLN A 33 -9.03 5.89 -11.46
N GLY A 34 -7.87 5.38 -11.03
CA GLY A 34 -6.80 4.89 -11.88
C GLY A 34 -6.69 3.39 -11.65
N SER A 35 -7.13 2.61 -12.63
CA SER A 35 -6.95 1.14 -12.73
C SER A 35 -6.80 0.40 -11.40
N LYS A 36 -7.90 -0.18 -10.90
CA LYS A 36 -7.94 -0.89 -9.63
C LYS A 36 -6.89 -2.03 -9.60
N CYS A 37 -5.72 -1.77 -9.01
CA CYS A 37 -4.78 -2.83 -8.68
C CYS A 37 -5.46 -3.78 -7.68
N LEU A 38 -5.07 -5.05 -7.69
CA LEU A 38 -5.49 -6.01 -6.67
C LEU A 38 -5.07 -5.51 -5.28
N SER A 39 -5.84 -5.84 -4.25
CA SER A 39 -5.41 -5.57 -2.88
C SER A 39 -4.19 -6.42 -2.51
N LEU A 40 -3.48 -6.04 -1.44
CA LEU A 40 -2.39 -6.85 -0.90
C LEU A 40 -2.86 -8.28 -0.59
N GLU A 41 -4.02 -8.46 0.04
CA GLU A 41 -4.53 -9.79 0.39
C GLU A 41 -4.79 -10.66 -0.84
N GLU A 42 -5.25 -10.07 -1.95
CA GLU A 42 -5.53 -10.79 -3.20
C GLU A 42 -4.26 -11.20 -3.94
N ALA A 43 -3.22 -10.37 -3.87
CA ALA A 43 -1.97 -10.58 -4.59
C ALA A 43 -0.90 -11.31 -3.75
N LEU A 44 -1.05 -11.36 -2.42
CA LEU A 44 -0.08 -12.01 -1.55
C LEU A 44 -0.10 -13.53 -1.73
N VAL A 45 1.08 -14.09 -2.02
CA VAL A 45 1.25 -15.53 -2.15
C VAL A 45 1.41 -16.16 -0.76
N PRO A 46 0.60 -17.18 -0.42
CA PRO A 46 0.64 -17.84 0.88
C PRO A 46 2.03 -18.36 1.25
N VAL A 47 2.34 -18.38 2.55
CA VAL A 47 3.63 -18.84 3.09
C VAL A 47 3.97 -20.28 2.66
N LYS A 48 2.97 -21.15 2.57
CA LYS A 48 3.15 -22.55 2.18
C LYS A 48 3.28 -22.77 0.67
N HIS A 49 3.23 -21.72 -0.15
CA HIS A 49 3.30 -21.86 -1.61
C HIS A 49 4.70 -22.30 -2.08
N PRO A 50 4.82 -23.29 -2.97
CA PRO A 50 6.11 -23.87 -3.39
C PRO A 50 7.06 -22.88 -4.10
N ILE A 51 6.53 -21.74 -4.55
CA ILE A 51 7.35 -20.69 -5.17
C ILE A 51 8.40 -20.14 -4.22
N ARG A 52 8.12 -20.07 -2.91
CA ARG A 52 9.07 -19.56 -1.91
C ARG A 52 10.29 -20.48 -1.82
N THR A 53 10.06 -21.78 -1.71
CA THR A 53 11.13 -22.80 -1.75
C THR A 53 11.93 -22.73 -3.04
N SER A 54 11.27 -22.53 -4.18
CA SER A 54 11.92 -22.42 -5.49
C SER A 54 12.82 -21.18 -5.59
N LEU A 55 12.34 -20.02 -5.11
CA LEU A 55 13.11 -18.78 -5.07
C LEU A 55 14.30 -18.89 -4.11
N ASN A 56 14.09 -19.40 -2.90
CA ASN A 56 15.18 -19.63 -1.93
C ASN A 56 16.26 -20.56 -2.49
N LYS A 57 15.86 -21.68 -3.13
CA LYS A 57 16.82 -22.61 -3.77
C LYS A 57 17.61 -21.92 -4.88
N LYS A 58 16.93 -21.11 -5.72
CA LYS A 58 17.57 -20.37 -6.80
C LYS A 58 18.63 -19.39 -6.27
N PHE A 59 18.28 -18.51 -5.33
CA PHE A 59 19.20 -17.49 -4.83
C PHE A 59 20.37 -18.09 -4.04
N ARG A 60 20.14 -19.17 -3.27
CA ARG A 60 21.23 -19.91 -2.63
C ARG A 60 22.21 -20.51 -3.64
N ALA A 61 21.72 -21.06 -4.75
CA ALA A 61 22.57 -21.56 -5.83
C ALA A 61 23.37 -20.46 -6.54
N GLU A 62 22.90 -19.20 -6.49
CA GLU A 62 23.63 -18.02 -6.98
C GLU A 62 24.61 -17.42 -5.96
N GLY A 63 24.83 -18.08 -4.81
CA GLY A 63 25.68 -17.55 -3.74
C GLY A 63 25.06 -16.36 -3.00
N LYS A 64 23.73 -16.21 -3.05
CA LYS A 64 22.96 -15.16 -2.36
C LYS A 64 22.19 -15.80 -1.19
N PRO A 65 22.83 -16.04 -0.03
CA PRO A 65 22.16 -16.61 1.14
C PRO A 65 21.16 -15.60 1.71
N GLY A 66 20.01 -16.09 2.16
CA GLY A 66 18.95 -15.28 2.75
C GLY A 66 17.59 -15.95 2.60
N GLU A 67 16.53 -15.19 2.86
CA GLU A 67 15.15 -15.67 2.84
C GLU A 67 14.25 -14.79 1.97
N ILE A 68 13.41 -15.43 1.17
CA ILE A 68 12.41 -14.76 0.34
C ILE A 68 11.11 -14.60 1.12
N ASN A 69 10.70 -13.34 1.31
CA ASN A 69 9.47 -12.95 2.00
C ASN A 69 8.59 -12.05 1.13
N ASN A 70 7.34 -11.86 1.56
CA ASN A 70 6.37 -10.95 0.96
C ASN A 70 6.23 -11.13 -0.56
N VAL A 71 6.09 -12.38 -0.99
CA VAL A 71 5.89 -12.70 -2.40
C VAL A 71 4.50 -12.24 -2.82
N VAL A 72 4.44 -11.31 -3.77
CA VAL A 72 3.20 -10.78 -4.36
C VAL A 72 3.14 -11.17 -5.83
N ARG A 73 1.95 -11.48 -6.35
CA ARG A 73 1.72 -11.99 -7.70
C ARG A 73 0.48 -11.36 -8.33
N ILE A 74 0.63 -10.90 -9.57
CA ILE A 74 -0.46 -10.46 -10.44
C ILE A 74 -0.30 -11.15 -11.80
N GLY A 75 -1.14 -12.16 -12.06
CA GLY A 75 -1.04 -13.00 -13.25
C GLY A 75 0.28 -13.79 -13.29
N ASN A 76 1.09 -13.60 -14.34
CA ASN A 76 2.38 -14.27 -14.52
C ASN A 76 3.58 -13.46 -13.99
N TYR A 77 3.32 -12.32 -13.34
CA TYR A 77 4.36 -11.41 -12.87
C TYR A 77 4.21 -11.20 -11.37
N GLY A 78 5.33 -11.00 -10.68
CA GLY A 78 5.32 -10.80 -9.24
C GLY A 78 6.58 -10.12 -8.76
N ALA A 79 6.62 -9.89 -7.46
CA ALA A 79 7.81 -9.40 -6.78
C ALA A 79 7.87 -9.97 -5.36
N ALA A 80 9.03 -9.83 -4.73
CA ALA A 80 9.26 -10.25 -3.35
C ALA A 80 10.39 -9.44 -2.73
N TYR A 81 10.62 -9.64 -1.44
CA TYR A 81 11.85 -9.20 -0.78
C TYR A 81 12.76 -10.38 -0.49
N TRP A 82 14.02 -10.28 -0.92
CA TRP A 82 15.09 -11.12 -0.43
C TRP A 82 15.74 -10.45 0.78
N TRP A 83 15.65 -11.10 1.93
CA TRP A 83 16.19 -10.65 3.20
C TRP A 83 17.51 -11.33 3.51
N ASN A 84 18.54 -10.53 3.78
CA ASN A 84 19.83 -10.98 4.26
C ASN A 84 20.32 -10.07 5.41
N THR A 85 21.61 -10.19 5.78
CA THR A 85 22.23 -9.35 6.82
C THR A 85 22.32 -7.87 6.46
N ASP A 86 22.26 -7.54 5.17
CA ASP A 86 22.43 -6.18 4.65
C ASP A 86 21.09 -5.45 4.48
N GLY A 87 19.97 -6.20 4.49
CA GLY A 87 18.62 -5.67 4.47
C GLY A 87 17.69 -6.43 3.53
N ALA A 88 16.62 -5.74 3.12
CA ALA A 88 15.61 -6.26 2.20
C ALA A 88 15.85 -5.74 0.78
N THR A 89 16.22 -6.62 -0.13
CA THR A 89 16.41 -6.28 -1.55
C THR A 89 15.20 -6.76 -2.36
N PRO A 90 14.56 -5.89 -3.15
CA PRO A 90 13.48 -6.31 -4.03
C PRO A 90 13.92 -7.37 -5.05
N VAL A 91 13.00 -8.27 -5.39
CA VAL A 91 13.18 -9.31 -6.40
C VAL A 91 12.04 -9.22 -7.39
N ALA A 92 12.37 -9.10 -8.69
CA ALA A 92 11.38 -9.24 -9.76
C ALA A 92 11.18 -10.73 -10.07
N ILE A 93 9.92 -11.15 -10.26
CA ILE A 93 9.55 -12.56 -10.49
C ILE A 93 8.70 -12.67 -11.76
N LYS A 94 9.02 -13.65 -12.60
CA LYS A 94 8.18 -14.13 -13.70
C LYS A 94 7.85 -15.60 -13.49
N LEU A 95 6.59 -15.94 -13.68
CA LEU A 95 6.03 -17.26 -13.51
C LEU A 95 5.57 -17.84 -14.85
N LYS A 96 5.63 -19.16 -14.96
CA LYS A 96 5.01 -19.94 -16.04
C LYS A 96 4.02 -20.92 -15.40
N GLY A 97 2.76 -20.53 -15.32
CA GLY A 97 1.78 -21.21 -14.47
C GLY A 97 2.14 -20.98 -13.00
N ASP A 98 2.31 -22.06 -12.24
CA ASP A 98 2.72 -22.00 -10.82
C ASP A 98 4.22 -22.22 -10.60
N SER A 99 4.97 -22.41 -11.71
CA SER A 99 6.41 -22.63 -11.68
C SER A 99 7.18 -21.32 -11.91
N LEU A 100 8.37 -21.25 -11.30
CA LEU A 100 9.31 -20.15 -11.52
C LEU A 100 9.89 -20.20 -12.95
N ASP A 101 9.71 -19.14 -13.72
CA ASP A 101 10.37 -18.96 -15.02
C ASP A 101 11.68 -18.17 -14.84
N LYS A 102 11.58 -16.96 -14.27
CA LYS A 102 12.73 -16.08 -14.01
C LYS A 102 12.56 -15.33 -12.70
N ALA A 103 13.68 -15.06 -12.02
CA ALA A 103 13.72 -14.10 -10.93
C ALA A 103 15.09 -13.42 -10.87
N VAL A 104 15.11 -12.13 -10.56
CA VAL A 104 16.35 -11.35 -10.38
C VAL A 104 16.17 -10.36 -9.23
N THR A 105 17.22 -10.16 -8.44
CA THR A 105 17.32 -9.04 -7.51
C THR A 105 17.33 -7.73 -8.29
N VAL A 106 16.56 -6.75 -7.85
CA VAL A 106 16.47 -5.43 -8.48
C VAL A 106 16.71 -4.34 -7.43
N GLY A 107 17.28 -3.22 -7.87
CA GLY A 107 17.33 -2.01 -7.05
C GLY A 107 16.01 -1.26 -7.17
N SER A 108 16.09 0.02 -7.56
CA SER A 108 14.92 0.89 -7.75
C SER A 108 14.17 0.69 -9.08
N ASN A 109 14.51 -0.32 -9.89
CA ASN A 109 14.06 -0.47 -11.28
C ASN A 109 13.08 -1.64 -11.52
N LEU A 110 12.36 -2.10 -10.49
CA LEU A 110 11.41 -3.22 -10.57
C LEU A 110 10.45 -3.14 -11.77
N VAL A 111 9.79 -1.99 -11.96
CA VAL A 111 8.83 -1.79 -13.06
C VAL A 111 9.48 -1.97 -14.44
N ASN A 112 10.69 -1.45 -14.62
CA ASN A 112 11.39 -1.55 -15.91
C ASN A 112 11.77 -3.00 -16.22
N VAL A 113 12.22 -3.75 -15.22
CA VAL A 113 12.53 -5.17 -15.35
C VAL A 113 11.28 -5.97 -15.71
N LEU A 114 10.16 -5.78 -15.00
CA LEU A 114 8.90 -6.48 -15.31
C LEU A 114 8.39 -6.15 -16.72
N LYS A 115 8.45 -4.89 -17.14
CA LYS A 115 8.08 -4.48 -18.50
C LYS A 115 8.96 -5.14 -19.56
N SER A 116 10.27 -5.22 -19.33
CA SER A 116 11.20 -5.91 -20.25
C SER A 116 10.88 -7.40 -20.42
N TRP A 117 10.17 -8.00 -19.46
CA TRP A 117 9.74 -9.39 -19.51
C TRP A 117 8.32 -9.58 -20.08
N GLY A 118 7.72 -8.49 -20.57
CA GLY A 118 6.41 -8.46 -21.23
C GLY A 118 5.25 -8.07 -20.33
N ALA A 119 5.47 -7.64 -19.08
CA ALA A 119 4.38 -7.16 -18.24
C ALA A 119 3.79 -5.87 -18.84
N SER A 120 2.46 -5.75 -18.82
CA SER A 120 1.82 -4.48 -19.19
C SER A 120 2.30 -3.36 -18.24
N PRO A 121 2.35 -2.09 -18.69
CA PRO A 121 2.72 -0.97 -17.82
C PRO A 121 1.88 -0.92 -16.53
N ASN A 122 0.61 -1.31 -16.63
CA ASN A 122 -0.31 -1.32 -15.51
C ASN A 122 -0.02 -2.46 -14.53
N THR A 123 0.20 -3.68 -15.04
CA THR A 123 0.60 -4.84 -14.22
C THR A 123 1.91 -4.57 -13.48
N ALA A 124 2.91 -4.02 -14.16
CA ALA A 124 4.21 -3.73 -13.55
C ALA A 124 4.08 -2.71 -12.40
N LYS A 125 3.29 -1.64 -12.60
CA LYS A 125 3.00 -0.66 -11.55
C LYS A 125 2.23 -1.28 -10.38
N CYS A 126 1.21 -2.09 -10.64
CA CYS A 126 0.44 -2.74 -9.59
C CYS A 126 1.31 -3.71 -8.77
N VAL A 127 2.20 -4.47 -9.41
CA VAL A 127 3.13 -5.36 -8.69
C VAL A 127 4.06 -4.55 -7.78
N GLN A 128 4.57 -3.40 -8.24
CA GLN A 128 5.38 -2.52 -7.40
C GLN A 128 4.57 -1.96 -6.22
N GLN A 129 3.40 -1.39 -6.49
CA GLN A 129 2.54 -0.81 -5.45
C GLN A 129 2.21 -1.85 -4.36
N VAL A 130 1.78 -3.05 -4.76
CA VAL A 130 1.43 -4.10 -3.80
C VAL A 130 2.65 -4.60 -3.03
N LEU A 131 3.83 -4.66 -3.66
CA LEU A 131 5.06 -4.99 -2.94
C LEU A 131 5.37 -3.94 -1.87
N GLU A 132 5.23 -2.66 -2.20
CA GLU A 132 5.43 -1.55 -1.25
C GLU A 132 4.42 -1.60 -0.10
N GLU A 133 3.16 -1.93 -0.39
CA GLU A 133 2.10 -2.14 0.63
C GLU A 133 2.38 -3.36 1.53
N SER A 134 3.07 -4.38 1.02
CA SER A 134 3.43 -5.58 1.80
C SER A 134 4.44 -5.32 2.91
N GLY A 135 5.12 -4.17 2.86
CA GLY A 135 6.09 -3.73 3.87
C GLY A 135 7.42 -4.48 3.84
N ILE A 136 8.36 -3.92 4.61
CA ILE A 136 9.65 -4.47 5.01
C ILE A 136 9.64 -4.50 6.55
#